data_AF-A0A969UWV0-F1
#
_entry.id   AF-A0A969UWV0-F1
#
_cell.length_a   1.000
_cell.length_b   1.000
_cell.length_c   1.000
_cell.angle_alpha   90.00
_cell.angle_beta   90.00
_cell.angle_gamma   90.00
#
_symmetry.space_group_name_H-M   'P 1'
#
loop_
_entity.id
_entity.type
_entity.pdbx_description
1 polymer ?
#
loop_
_entity_poly.entity_id
_entity_poly.type
_entity_poly.pdbx_seq_one_letter_code
_entity_poly.pdbx_strand_id
1 'polypeptide(L)'
;PTSISLNPDQERLIAAMKGKTPEILAQSWLKKYRDSYENRISKRISQPPGTVADPIVSTIINARLTQLTADQLEQIKYAHRLSMSAENIQGLLLEEFLAEQLSEYGWHCCWGESVRHVDFCNVDGSLLQVKNRSNSENSSSSRVRINQPIEKWCRVDAKTGLYRWSYFNNQYGTTRFSEENFAMFVQEILTGNPNALTVEVNNPWQFLSRPSD
;
A
#
# COMPACT_ATOMS: atom_id res chain seq x y z
N PRO A 1 38.06 13.28 22.77
CA PRO A 1 37.32 13.18 21.49
C PRO A 1 36.44 11.92 21.50
N THR A 2 35.18 12.09 21.92
CA THR A 2 34.21 10.99 21.98
C THR A 2 33.81 10.63 20.56
N SER A 3 34.22 9.46 20.08
CA SER A 3 33.76 8.92 18.80
C SER A 3 32.26 8.66 18.90
N ILE A 4 31.45 9.49 18.26
CA ILE A 4 30.01 9.25 18.10
C ILE A 4 29.91 8.04 17.17
N SER A 5 29.55 6.87 17.71
CA SER A 5 29.24 5.71 16.89
C SER A 5 27.95 6.03 16.11
N LEU A 6 28.08 6.26 14.81
CA LEU A 6 26.94 6.42 13.93
C LEU A 6 26.14 5.10 13.89
N ASN A 7 24.81 5.19 13.83
CA ASN A 7 24.01 3.99 13.66
C ASN A 7 24.17 3.42 12.22
N PRO A 8 23.83 2.15 11.97
CA PRO A 8 23.98 1.52 10.65
C PRO A 8 23.19 2.21 9.53
N ASP A 9 22.08 2.86 9.85
CA ASP A 9 21.27 3.61 8.88
C ASP A 9 21.91 4.96 8.52
N GLN A 10 22.57 5.62 9.47
CA GLN A 10 23.36 6.83 9.25
C GLN A 10 24.61 6.54 8.43
N GLU A 11 25.32 5.44 8.71
CA GLU A 11 26.46 4.99 7.91
C GLU A 11 26.05 4.66 6.46
N ARG A 12 24.90 4.00 6.28
CA ARG A 12 24.33 3.73 4.95
C ARG A 12 23.93 5.01 4.22
N LEU A 13 23.34 5.98 4.91
CA LEU A 13 22.97 7.28 4.32
C LEU A 13 24.22 8.03 3.85
N ILE A 14 25.25 8.11 4.70
CA ILE A 14 26.53 8.75 4.39
C ILE A 14 27.23 8.03 3.22
N ALA A 15 27.20 6.70 3.18
CA ALA A 15 27.73 5.93 2.05
C ALA A 15 26.96 6.19 0.75
N ALA A 16 25.63 6.30 0.81
CA ALA A 16 24.78 6.61 -0.35
C ALA A 16 24.91 8.06 -0.85
N MET A 17 25.32 8.97 0.04
CA MET A 17 25.56 10.39 -0.24
C MET A 17 27.02 10.69 -0.64
N LYS A 18 27.95 9.76 -0.41
CA LYS A 18 29.37 9.95 -0.67
C LYS A 18 29.61 10.22 -2.17
N GLY A 19 30.07 11.43 -2.49
CA GLY A 19 30.36 11.85 -3.87
C GLY A 19 29.17 12.41 -4.67
N LYS A 20 27.99 12.59 -4.06
CA LYS A 20 26.84 13.25 -4.71
C LYS A 20 26.70 14.68 -4.22
N THR A 21 26.53 15.62 -5.13
CA THR A 21 26.21 17.01 -4.77
C THR A 21 24.75 17.12 -4.31
N PRO A 22 24.39 18.14 -3.50
CA PRO A 22 23.01 18.39 -3.11
C PRO A 22 22.04 18.45 -4.31
N GLU A 23 22.49 18.97 -5.45
CA GLU A 23 21.69 19.10 -6.67
C GLU A 23 21.34 17.71 -7.25
N ILE A 24 22.31 16.79 -7.31
CA ILE A 24 22.09 15.43 -7.80
C ILE A 24 21.13 14.68 -6.87
N LEU A 25 21.25 14.89 -5.55
CA LEU A 25 20.35 14.30 -4.57
C LEU A 25 18.93 14.83 -4.74
N ALA A 26 18.76 16.15 -4.89
CA ALA A 26 17.47 16.78 -5.10
C ALA A 26 16.81 16.31 -6.41
N GLN A 27 17.57 16.20 -7.50
CA GLN A 27 17.08 15.68 -8.77
C GLN A 27 16.65 14.21 -8.66
N SER A 28 17.44 13.36 -8.00
CA SER A 28 17.09 11.97 -7.77
C SER A 28 15.84 11.82 -6.93
N TRP A 29 15.69 12.65 -5.89
CA TRP A 29 14.50 12.69 -5.04
C TRP A 29 13.26 13.12 -5.83
N LEU A 30 13.36 14.21 -6.59
CA LEU A 30 12.26 14.75 -7.39
C LEU A 30 11.82 13.75 -8.47
N LYS A 31 12.79 13.06 -9.09
CA LYS A 31 12.52 11.99 -10.05
C LYS A 31 11.76 10.84 -9.39
N LYS A 32 12.21 10.36 -8.22
CA LYS A 32 11.53 9.28 -7.46
C LYS A 32 10.08 9.66 -7.15
N TYR A 33 9.88 10.86 -6.62
CA TYR A 33 8.55 11.39 -6.30
C TYR A 33 7.65 11.46 -7.54
N ARG A 34 8.13 12.11 -8.60
CA ARG A 34 7.37 12.30 -9.84
C ARG A 34 7.01 10.98 -10.49
N ASP A 35 7.99 10.09 -10.65
CA ASP A 35 7.75 8.78 -11.28
C ASP A 35 6.70 7.98 -10.50
N SER A 36 6.74 8.01 -9.17
CA SER A 36 5.74 7.31 -8.36
C SER A 36 4.37 7.98 -8.40
N TYR A 37 4.29 9.31 -8.44
CA TYR A 37 3.01 10.02 -8.60
C TYR A 37 2.36 9.74 -9.97
N GLU A 38 3.15 9.69 -11.04
CA GLU A 38 2.66 9.36 -12.38
C GLU A 38 2.29 7.88 -12.53
N ASN A 39 2.87 7.01 -11.70
CA ASN A 39 2.57 5.57 -11.63
C ASN A 39 1.74 5.18 -10.39
N ARG A 40 0.94 6.10 -9.85
CA ARG A 40 0.00 5.81 -8.75
C ARG A 40 -1.11 4.84 -9.22
N ILE A 41 -1.87 4.28 -8.28
CA ILE A 41 -2.74 3.13 -8.58
C ILE A 41 -3.82 3.47 -9.63
N SER A 42 -4.32 4.70 -9.65
CA SER A 42 -5.26 5.15 -10.68
C SER A 42 -4.71 5.16 -12.11
N LYS A 43 -3.39 5.28 -12.29
CA LYS A 43 -2.74 5.40 -13.61
C LYS A 43 -1.94 4.18 -14.03
N ARG A 44 -1.47 3.38 -13.09
CA ARG A 44 -0.55 2.27 -13.37
C ARG A 44 -1.26 1.08 -14.02
N ILE A 45 -0.45 0.25 -14.66
CA ILE A 45 -0.80 -1.11 -15.05
C ILE A 45 -0.15 -2.06 -14.05
N SER A 46 -0.96 -2.82 -13.33
CA SER A 46 -0.45 -3.85 -12.42
C SER A 46 0.11 -5.04 -13.21
N GLN A 47 1.11 -5.69 -12.62
CA GLN A 47 1.74 -6.86 -13.21
C GLN A 47 1.14 -8.12 -12.62
N PRO A 48 1.01 -9.21 -13.40
CA PRO A 48 0.54 -10.48 -12.88
C PRO A 48 1.50 -11.01 -11.81
N PRO A 49 1.02 -11.83 -10.86
CA PRO A 49 1.90 -12.46 -9.88
C PRO A 49 2.98 -13.30 -10.57
N GLY A 50 4.25 -12.93 -10.39
CA GLY A 50 5.40 -13.63 -11.00
C GLY A 50 5.76 -14.95 -10.31
N THR A 51 5.03 -15.34 -9.26
CA THR A 51 5.26 -16.58 -8.51
C THR A 51 4.35 -17.70 -9.01
N VAL A 52 4.81 -18.94 -8.88
CA VAL A 52 3.98 -20.14 -9.09
C VAL A 52 3.44 -20.57 -7.72
N ALA A 53 2.17 -20.99 -7.66
CA ALA A 53 1.58 -21.48 -6.42
C ALA A 53 2.25 -22.78 -5.96
N ASP A 54 2.48 -22.93 -4.65
CA ASP A 54 3.07 -24.15 -4.09
C ASP A 54 2.04 -25.29 -4.11
N PRO A 55 2.30 -26.41 -4.83
CA PRO A 55 1.38 -27.53 -4.91
C PRO A 55 0.98 -28.12 -3.55
N ILE A 56 1.83 -28.00 -2.53
CA ILE A 56 1.52 -28.55 -1.19
C ILE A 56 0.30 -27.88 -0.56
N VAL A 57 0.01 -26.62 -0.91
CA VAL A 57 -1.15 -25.89 -0.38
C VAL A 57 -2.45 -26.58 -0.78
N SER A 58 -2.57 -27.00 -2.05
CA SER A 58 -3.73 -27.77 -2.52
C SER A 58 -3.82 -29.12 -1.83
N THR A 59 -2.69 -29.80 -1.61
CA THR A 59 -2.64 -31.07 -0.87
C THR A 59 -3.13 -30.90 0.57
N ILE A 60 -2.70 -29.85 1.27
CA ILE A 60 -3.12 -29.54 2.64
C ILE A 60 -4.63 -29.29 2.70
N ILE A 61 -5.16 -28.48 1.78
CA ILE A 61 -6.60 -28.16 1.72
C ILE A 61 -7.40 -29.44 1.45
N ASN A 62 -7.01 -30.23 0.46
CA ASN A 62 -7.70 -31.46 0.09
C ASN A 62 -7.64 -32.54 1.19
N ALA A 63 -6.52 -32.62 1.93
CA ALA A 63 -6.39 -33.54 3.06
C ALA A 63 -7.41 -33.24 4.18
N ARG A 64 -7.80 -31.96 4.35
CA ARG A 64 -8.83 -31.56 5.32
C ARG A 64 -10.25 -31.62 4.73
N LEU A 65 -10.41 -31.24 3.47
CA LEU A 65 -11.68 -31.11 2.77
C LEU A 65 -11.74 -32.12 1.62
N THR A 66 -11.89 -33.40 1.98
CA THR A 66 -11.75 -34.55 1.06
C THR A 66 -12.82 -34.64 -0.02
N GLN A 67 -13.88 -33.84 0.06
CA GLN A 67 -14.95 -33.77 -0.94
C GLN A 67 -14.71 -32.72 -2.02
N LEU A 68 -13.62 -31.94 -1.94
CA LEU A 68 -13.28 -30.98 -2.98
C LEU A 68 -12.83 -31.70 -4.25
N THR A 69 -13.39 -31.27 -5.36
CA THR A 69 -12.97 -31.71 -6.70
C THR A 69 -11.66 -31.04 -7.12
N ALA A 70 -10.98 -31.62 -8.10
CA ALA A 70 -9.78 -31.02 -8.69
C ALA A 70 -10.06 -29.61 -9.25
N ASP A 71 -11.21 -29.42 -9.89
CA ASP A 71 -11.62 -28.12 -10.43
C ASP A 71 -11.84 -27.07 -9.33
N GLN A 72 -12.44 -27.46 -8.21
CA GLN A 72 -12.61 -26.57 -7.06
C GLN A 72 -11.26 -26.18 -6.44
N LEU A 73 -10.30 -27.13 -6.34
CA LEU A 73 -8.96 -26.82 -5.84
C LEU A 73 -8.23 -25.83 -6.76
N GLU A 74 -8.38 -25.96 -8.07
CA GLU A 74 -7.80 -25.02 -9.03
C GLU A 74 -8.48 -23.63 -8.94
N GLN A 75 -9.80 -23.58 -8.79
CA GLN A 75 -10.52 -22.32 -8.55
C GLN A 75 -10.07 -21.64 -7.25
N ILE A 76 -9.87 -22.38 -6.16
CA ILE A 76 -9.36 -21.84 -4.89
C ILE A 76 -7.98 -21.21 -5.09
N LYS A 77 -7.09 -21.85 -5.85
CA LYS A 77 -5.77 -21.30 -6.17
C LYS A 77 -5.86 -19.97 -6.91
N TYR A 78 -6.69 -19.87 -7.94
CA TYR A 78 -6.88 -18.61 -8.67
C TYR A 78 -7.57 -17.52 -7.82
N ALA A 79 -8.58 -17.89 -7.03
CA ALA A 79 -9.24 -16.97 -6.12
C ALA A 79 -8.26 -16.40 -5.09
N HIS A 80 -7.44 -17.25 -4.48
CA HIS A 80 -6.42 -16.84 -3.52
C HIS A 80 -5.41 -15.85 -4.13
N ARG A 81 -4.90 -16.14 -5.34
CA ARG A 81 -3.97 -15.24 -6.06
C ARG A 81 -4.60 -13.89 -6.41
N LEU A 82 -5.85 -13.91 -6.85
CA LEU A 82 -6.61 -12.69 -7.13
C LEU A 82 -6.82 -11.88 -5.85
N SER A 83 -7.20 -12.52 -4.74
CA SER A 83 -7.34 -11.87 -3.44
C SER A 83 -6.03 -11.26 -2.96
N MET A 84 -4.89 -11.97 -3.06
CA MET A 84 -3.58 -11.41 -2.73
C MET A 84 -3.25 -10.18 -3.58
N SER A 85 -3.59 -10.22 -4.87
CA SER A 85 -3.37 -9.08 -5.77
C SER A 85 -4.22 -7.87 -5.36
N ALA A 86 -5.49 -8.10 -5.00
CA ALA A 86 -6.38 -7.07 -4.48
C ALA A 86 -5.88 -6.50 -3.13
N GLU A 87 -5.44 -7.34 -2.20
CA GLU A 87 -4.86 -6.92 -0.92
C GLU A 87 -3.60 -6.06 -1.12
N ASN A 88 -2.75 -6.39 -2.10
CA ASN A 88 -1.55 -5.64 -2.41
C ASN A 88 -1.85 -4.22 -2.92
N ILE A 89 -2.88 -4.06 -3.76
CA ILE A 89 -3.26 -2.73 -4.28
C ILE A 89 -4.12 -1.94 -3.30
N GLN A 90 -4.74 -2.59 -2.32
CA GLN A 90 -5.60 -1.95 -1.32
C GLN A 90 -4.88 -0.84 -0.54
N GLY A 91 -3.61 -1.06 -0.19
CA GLY A 91 -2.79 -0.04 0.47
C GLY A 91 -2.57 1.19 -0.41
N LEU A 92 -2.29 0.96 -1.71
CA LEU A 92 -2.07 2.03 -2.69
C LEU A 92 -3.35 2.85 -2.93
N LEU A 93 -4.50 2.17 -3.00
CA LEU A 93 -5.81 2.83 -3.12
C LEU A 93 -6.10 3.70 -1.90
N LEU A 94 -5.79 3.21 -0.69
CA LEU A 94 -5.97 3.97 0.54
C LEU A 94 -5.06 5.20 0.59
N GLU A 95 -3.80 5.08 0.18
CA GLU A 95 -2.87 6.20 0.08
C GLU A 95 -3.35 7.24 -0.94
N GLU A 96 -3.81 6.82 -2.12
CA GLU A 96 -4.31 7.75 -3.12
C GLU A 96 -5.60 8.46 -2.69
N PHE A 97 -6.56 7.74 -2.11
CA PHE A 97 -7.76 8.34 -1.52
C PHE A 97 -7.41 9.40 -0.47
N LEU A 98 -6.53 9.06 0.47
CA LEU A 98 -6.10 10.00 1.51
C LEU A 98 -5.32 11.19 0.93
N ALA A 99 -4.57 11.01 -0.15
CA ALA A 99 -3.87 12.10 -0.83
C ALA A 99 -4.84 13.15 -1.38
N GLU A 100 -5.97 12.73 -1.95
CA GLU A 100 -7.02 13.63 -2.42
C GLU A 100 -7.76 14.32 -1.27
N GLN A 101 -8.07 13.58 -0.20
CA GLN A 101 -8.87 14.11 0.91
C GLN A 101 -8.06 14.97 1.88
N LEU A 102 -6.78 14.67 2.11
CA LEU A 102 -5.96 15.38 3.10
C LEU A 102 -5.22 16.60 2.51
N SER A 103 -5.16 16.76 1.19
CA SER A 103 -4.44 17.86 0.56
C SER A 103 -4.98 19.24 0.96
N GLU A 104 -6.29 19.36 1.17
CA GLU A 104 -6.91 20.61 1.64
C GLU A 104 -6.50 20.98 3.07
N TYR A 105 -5.97 20.03 3.84
CA TYR A 105 -5.47 20.26 5.20
C TYR A 105 -3.94 20.35 5.25
N GLY A 106 -3.29 20.58 4.11
CA GLY A 106 -1.84 20.77 4.02
C GLY A 106 -1.01 19.50 4.07
N TRP A 107 -1.63 18.31 3.96
CA TRP A 107 -0.90 17.06 3.83
C TRP A 107 -0.52 16.76 2.39
N HIS A 108 0.65 16.17 2.23
CA HIS A 108 1.17 15.72 0.95
C HIS A 108 1.65 14.28 1.07
N CYS A 109 1.18 13.42 0.15
CA CYS A 109 1.64 12.04 0.07
C CYS A 109 3.12 12.01 -0.33
N CYS A 110 3.91 11.21 0.38
CA CYS A 110 5.33 11.00 0.17
C CYS A 110 5.58 9.95 -0.93
N TRP A 111 5.06 10.23 -2.14
CA TRP A 111 5.08 9.30 -3.27
C TRP A 111 6.46 8.69 -3.50
N GLY A 112 6.47 7.37 -3.68
CA GLY A 112 7.69 6.62 -3.95
C GLY A 112 8.63 6.55 -2.75
N GLU A 113 8.12 6.63 -1.51
CA GLU A 113 8.97 6.66 -0.31
C GLU A 113 10.00 7.81 -0.44
N SER A 114 9.52 8.99 -0.84
CA SER A 114 10.34 10.20 -0.94
C SER A 114 10.81 10.64 0.45
N VAL A 115 10.03 10.34 1.48
CA VAL A 115 10.43 10.36 2.88
C VAL A 115 10.37 8.93 3.41
N ARG A 116 11.46 8.44 3.99
CA ARG A 116 11.54 7.05 4.46
C ARG A 116 10.54 6.80 5.58
N HIS A 117 9.79 5.70 5.47
CA HIS A 117 8.85 5.20 6.47
C HIS A 117 7.66 6.13 6.80
N VAL A 118 7.49 7.19 6.02
CA VAL A 118 6.41 8.17 6.14
C VAL A 118 5.59 8.12 4.86
N ASP A 119 4.26 8.07 5.00
CA ASP A 119 3.35 8.04 3.86
C ASP A 119 2.82 9.44 3.55
N PHE A 120 2.69 10.31 4.56
CA PHE A 120 2.28 11.70 4.40
C PHE A 120 3.09 12.65 5.29
N CYS A 121 3.40 13.83 4.76
CA CYS A 121 3.94 14.95 5.53
C CYS A 121 2.99 16.15 5.45
N ASN A 122 2.90 16.93 6.52
CA ASN A 122 2.14 18.17 6.55
C ASN A 122 3.06 19.39 6.44
N VAL A 123 2.54 20.52 5.95
CA VAL A 123 3.24 21.82 5.93
C VAL A 123 3.68 22.29 7.32
N ASP A 124 3.03 21.83 8.39
CA ASP A 124 3.43 22.12 9.78
C ASP A 124 4.56 21.22 10.31
N GLY A 125 5.04 20.26 9.52
CA GLY A 125 6.10 19.31 9.87
C GLY A 125 5.59 17.99 10.46
N SER A 126 4.28 17.81 10.65
CA SER A 126 3.70 16.53 11.09
C SER A 126 3.96 15.42 10.08
N LEU A 127 4.20 14.21 10.58
CA LEU A 127 4.48 13.02 9.77
C LEU A 127 3.47 11.93 10.10
N LEU A 128 2.89 11.31 9.08
CA LEU A 128 1.89 10.28 9.22
C LEU A 128 2.28 9.03 8.42
N GLN A 129 2.13 7.88 9.06
CA GLN A 129 2.20 6.57 8.46
C GLN A 129 0.82 5.92 8.50
N VAL A 130 0.36 5.48 7.34
CA VAL A 130 -0.93 4.83 7.13
C VAL A 130 -0.74 3.33 7.01
N LYS A 131 -1.68 2.58 7.58
CA LYS A 131 -1.79 1.13 7.40
C LYS A 131 -3.22 0.76 7.07
N ASN A 132 -3.41 -0.24 6.21
CA ASN A 132 -4.75 -0.75 5.98
C ASN A 132 -5.32 -1.46 7.22
N ARG A 133 -4.47 -2.17 7.98
CA ARG A 133 -4.89 -2.92 9.17
C ARG A 133 -3.94 -2.71 10.35
N SER A 134 -4.47 -2.78 11.58
CA SER A 134 -3.68 -2.52 12.79
C SER A 134 -2.55 -3.54 13.04
N ASN A 135 -2.67 -4.76 12.51
CA ASN A 135 -1.69 -5.85 12.63
C ASN A 135 -0.73 -5.96 11.43
N SER A 136 -0.76 -5.01 10.48
CA SER A 136 0.11 -5.04 9.30
C SER A 136 1.59 -4.72 9.59
N GLU A 137 2.03 -4.68 10.85
CA GLU A 137 3.43 -4.50 11.23
C GLU A 137 4.05 -5.81 11.69
N ASN A 138 5.12 -6.19 11.01
CA ASN A 138 6.07 -7.17 11.52
C ASN A 138 7.09 -6.49 12.46
N SER A 139 7.75 -7.27 13.31
CA SER A 139 8.70 -6.79 14.33
C SER A 139 9.92 -6.03 13.79
N SER A 140 10.20 -6.12 12.48
CA SER A 140 11.25 -5.35 11.79
C SER A 140 10.82 -3.92 11.46
N SER A 141 9.54 -3.67 11.19
CA SER A 141 8.99 -2.34 10.85
C SER A 141 8.84 -1.41 12.07
N SER A 142 8.73 -1.95 13.29
CA SER A 142 8.54 -1.17 14.52
C SER A 142 9.81 -0.49 15.03
N ARG A 143 10.99 -1.02 14.67
CA ARG A 143 12.32 -0.56 15.15
C ARG A 143 12.79 0.78 14.58
N VAL A 144 12.17 1.25 13.51
CA VAL A 144 12.53 2.51 12.82
C VAL A 144 12.20 3.74 13.67
N ARG A 145 11.34 3.60 14.70
CA ARG A 145 10.73 4.71 15.45
C ARG A 145 11.53 5.22 16.64
N ILE A 146 12.77 4.79 16.81
CA ILE A 146 13.64 5.32 17.85
C ILE A 146 14.08 6.73 17.38
N ASN A 147 13.37 7.77 17.87
CA ASN A 147 13.68 9.20 17.79
C ASN A 147 12.96 10.06 16.71
N GLN A 148 11.84 9.65 16.11
CA GLN A 148 10.98 10.55 15.32
C GLN A 148 9.48 10.39 15.67
N PRO A 149 8.73 11.49 15.91
CA PRO A 149 7.30 11.43 16.18
C PRO A 149 6.51 11.27 14.87
N ILE A 150 6.58 10.07 14.27
CA ILE A 150 5.72 9.70 13.14
C ILE A 150 4.43 9.13 13.72
N GLU A 151 3.31 9.80 13.46
CA GLU A 151 2.00 9.31 13.85
C GLU A 151 1.62 8.08 13.01
N LYS A 152 0.98 7.10 13.65
CA LYS A 152 0.51 5.89 12.98
C LYS A 152 -1.01 5.84 13.02
N TRP A 153 -1.62 5.84 11.85
CA TRP A 153 -3.04 5.59 11.69
C TRP A 153 -3.27 4.28 10.93
N CYS A 154 -4.39 3.62 11.21
CA CYS A 154 -4.80 2.45 10.42
C CYS A 154 -6.29 2.48 10.11
N ARG A 155 -6.67 2.03 8.91
CA ARG A 155 -8.07 2.04 8.46
C ARG A 155 -8.94 1.11 9.27
N VAL A 156 -8.51 -0.15 9.46
CA VAL A 156 -9.27 -1.20 10.15
C VAL A 156 -8.53 -1.73 11.36
N ASP A 157 -9.21 -1.83 12.50
CA ASP A 157 -8.70 -2.58 13.64
C ASP A 157 -8.82 -4.11 13.39
N ALA A 158 -7.69 -4.82 13.42
CA ALA A 158 -7.65 -6.24 13.14
C ALA A 158 -8.47 -7.11 14.10
N LYS A 159 -8.65 -6.66 15.35
CA LYS A 159 -9.34 -7.43 16.40
C LYS A 159 -10.84 -7.16 16.42
N THR A 160 -11.24 -5.89 16.25
CA THR A 160 -12.64 -5.48 16.36
C THR A 160 -13.34 -5.35 15.01
N GLY A 161 -12.58 -5.23 13.92
CA GLY A 161 -13.13 -4.95 12.58
C GLY A 161 -13.61 -3.50 12.41
N LEU A 162 -13.47 -2.66 13.43
CA LEU A 162 -13.95 -1.27 13.37
C LEU A 162 -13.06 -0.39 12.50
N TYR A 163 -13.70 0.48 11.73
CA TYR A 163 -13.02 1.50 10.94
C TYR A 163 -12.61 2.70 11.80
N ARG A 164 -11.47 3.32 11.50
CA ARG A 164 -10.92 4.46 12.27
C ARG A 164 -11.02 5.80 11.56
N TRP A 165 -11.95 5.94 10.61
CA TRP A 165 -12.16 7.18 9.87
C TRP A 165 -12.55 8.38 10.75
N SER A 166 -13.18 8.11 11.91
CA SER A 166 -13.53 9.13 12.90
C SER A 166 -12.34 9.97 13.37
N TYR A 167 -11.11 9.42 13.30
CA TYR A 167 -9.88 10.15 13.58
C TYR A 167 -9.79 11.44 12.74
N PHE A 168 -9.86 11.33 11.41
CA PHE A 168 -9.76 12.49 10.51
C PHE A 168 -11.01 13.37 10.58
N ASN A 169 -12.20 12.77 10.69
CA ASN A 169 -13.46 13.51 10.79
C ASN A 169 -13.50 14.41 12.03
N ASN A 170 -13.07 13.91 13.19
CA ASN A 170 -13.02 14.69 14.42
C ASN A 170 -11.96 15.77 14.36
N GLN A 171 -10.80 15.47 13.76
CA GLN A 171 -9.69 16.42 13.65
C GLN A 171 -10.03 17.61 12.74
N TYR A 172 -10.74 17.38 11.64
CA TYR A 172 -11.02 18.40 10.63
C TYR A 172 -12.48 18.88 10.59
N GLY A 173 -13.34 18.40 11.50
CA GLY A 173 -14.75 18.79 11.56
C GLY A 173 -15.53 18.44 10.29
N THR A 174 -15.32 17.23 9.76
CA THR A 174 -15.92 16.77 8.49
C THR A 174 -16.52 15.38 8.62
N THR A 175 -17.20 14.90 7.57
CA THR A 175 -17.74 13.54 7.46
C THR A 175 -17.25 12.81 6.21
N ARG A 176 -16.36 13.43 5.43
CA ARG A 176 -15.90 12.90 4.14
C ARG A 176 -14.99 11.68 4.25
N PHE A 177 -14.37 11.47 5.41
CA PHE A 177 -13.60 10.26 5.65
C PHE A 177 -14.57 9.17 6.12
N SER A 178 -14.88 8.22 5.24
CA SER A 178 -15.77 7.11 5.53
C SER A 178 -15.38 5.90 4.70
N GLU A 179 -15.83 4.71 5.12
CA GLU A 179 -15.58 3.50 4.35
C GLU A 179 -16.39 3.53 3.06
N GLU A 180 -17.58 4.12 3.08
CA GLU A 180 -18.45 4.30 1.93
C GLU A 180 -17.76 5.16 0.86
N ASN A 181 -17.17 6.30 1.24
CA ASN A 181 -16.46 7.16 0.30
C ASN A 181 -15.19 6.50 -0.22
N PHE A 182 -14.47 5.77 0.62
CA PHE A 182 -13.32 4.98 0.18
C PHE A 182 -13.74 3.88 -0.82
N ALA A 183 -14.85 3.18 -0.57
CA ALA A 183 -15.37 2.16 -1.47
C ALA A 183 -15.81 2.74 -2.82
N MET A 184 -16.48 3.91 -2.82
CA MET A 184 -16.81 4.63 -4.06
C MET A 184 -15.56 5.00 -4.84
N PHE A 185 -14.55 5.58 -4.17
CA PHE A 185 -13.26 5.89 -4.80
C PHE A 185 -12.61 4.65 -5.43
N VAL A 186 -12.57 3.52 -4.71
CA VAL A 186 -12.02 2.26 -5.24
C VAL A 186 -12.75 1.80 -6.49
N GLN A 187 -14.09 1.87 -6.50
CA GLN A 187 -14.90 1.50 -7.66
C GLN A 187 -14.65 2.43 -8.84
N GLU A 188 -14.58 3.74 -8.61
CA GLU A 188 -14.27 4.74 -9.63
C GLU A 188 -12.90 4.50 -10.26
N ILE A 189 -11.87 4.26 -9.43
CA ILE A 189 -10.52 3.96 -9.91
C ILE A 189 -10.47 2.66 -10.73
N LEU A 190 -11.07 1.58 -10.25
CA LEU A 190 -11.04 0.29 -10.97
C LEU A 190 -11.93 0.29 -12.22
N THR A 191 -12.97 1.13 -12.26
CA THR A 191 -13.78 1.32 -13.48
C THR A 191 -13.04 2.16 -14.51
N GLY A 192 -12.38 3.25 -14.08
CA GLY A 192 -11.60 4.14 -14.94
C GLY A 192 -10.28 3.53 -15.42
N ASN A 193 -9.68 2.65 -14.63
CA ASN A 193 -8.48 1.90 -14.97
C ASN A 193 -8.57 0.44 -14.47
N PRO A 194 -9.24 -0.44 -15.22
CA PRO A 194 -9.34 -1.86 -14.88
C PRO A 194 -7.97 -2.56 -14.78
N ASN A 195 -6.96 -2.04 -15.47
CA ASN A 195 -5.59 -2.59 -15.45
C ASN A 195 -4.86 -2.34 -14.12
N ALA A 196 -5.43 -1.56 -13.20
CA ALA A 196 -4.92 -1.39 -11.85
C ALA A 196 -5.00 -2.70 -11.04
N LEU A 197 -5.91 -3.63 -11.39
CA LEU A 197 -5.95 -5.00 -10.85
C LEU A 197 -5.77 -6.02 -11.98
N THR A 198 -4.64 -6.73 -11.97
CA THR A 198 -4.38 -7.74 -13.00
C THR A 198 -5.21 -9.00 -12.76
N VAL A 199 -5.93 -9.43 -13.80
CA VAL A 199 -6.55 -10.77 -13.87
C VAL A 199 -5.68 -11.64 -14.78
N GLU A 200 -5.25 -12.79 -14.28
CA GLU A 200 -4.38 -13.70 -15.04
C GLU A 200 -5.10 -14.28 -16.27
N VAL A 201 -4.37 -14.50 -17.37
CA VAL A 201 -4.92 -15.03 -18.64
C VAL A 201 -5.48 -16.46 -18.50
N ASN A 202 -5.06 -17.21 -17.48
CA ASN A 202 -5.60 -18.54 -17.21
C ASN A 202 -6.60 -18.53 -16.05
N ASN A 203 -6.97 -17.35 -15.55
CA ASN A 203 -7.96 -17.24 -14.49
C ASN A 203 -9.34 -17.70 -15.03
N PRO A 204 -10.04 -18.61 -14.33
CA PRO A 204 -11.33 -19.13 -14.79
C PRO A 204 -12.40 -18.04 -14.94
N TRP A 205 -12.23 -16.86 -14.33
CA TRP A 205 -13.16 -15.74 -14.41
C TRP A 205 -12.71 -14.63 -15.37
N GLN A 206 -11.66 -14.84 -16.18
CA GLN A 206 -11.15 -13.81 -17.10
C GLN A 206 -12.19 -13.32 -18.12
N PHE A 207 -13.20 -14.11 -18.45
CA PHE A 207 -14.22 -13.70 -19.41
C PHE A 207 -15.18 -12.64 -18.84
N LEU A 208 -15.23 -12.50 -17.52
CA LEU A 208 -16.04 -11.48 -16.83
C LEU A 208 -15.37 -10.09 -16.83
N SER A 209 -14.10 -9.99 -17.21
CA SER A 209 -13.35 -8.72 -17.20
C SER A 209 -13.42 -7.94 -18.51
N ARG A 210 -14.14 -8.44 -19.52
CA ARG A 210 -14.38 -7.66 -20.76
C ARG A 210 -15.48 -6.64 -20.49
N PRO A 211 -15.31 -5.37 -20.90
CA PRO A 211 -16.40 -4.41 -20.89
C PRO A 211 -17.58 -5.00 -21.68
N SER A 212 -18.80 -4.82 -21.19
CA SER A 212 -19.98 -4.96 -22.03
C SER A 212 -19.78 -4.05 -23.26
N ASP A 213 -19.82 -4.63 -24.46
CA ASP A 213 -19.81 -3.88 -25.73
C ASP A 213 -20.92 -2.82 -25.76
#